data_AF-A0A3D6DHN5-F1
#
_entry.id   AF-A0A3D6DHN5-F1
#
_cell.length_a   1.000
_cell.length_b   1.000
_cell.length_c   1.000
_cell.angle_alpha   90.00
_cell.angle_beta   90.00
_cell.angle_gamma   90.00
#
_symmetry.space_group_name_H-M   'P 1'
#
loop_
_entity.id
_entity.type
_entity.pdbx_description
1 polymer ?
#
loop_
_entity_poly.entity_id
_entity_poly.type
_entity_poly.pdbx_seq_one_letter_code
_entity_poly.pdbx_strand_id
1 'polypeptide(L)'
;MRERLWDIWDRVRDSNRYVLAFGLFLVWMSTIAEVDLFRMINTRIERQHIESRIDETQGLIDDLDIQLEEIRTDPSVKERYARESYYMHKAEEDVYVFVDP
;
A
#
# COMPACT_ATOMS: atom_id res chain seq x y z
N MET A 1 26.33 15.92 27.76
CA MET A 1 26.32 15.04 26.56
C MET A 1 27.61 15.15 25.75
N ARG A 2 28.16 16.37 25.57
CA ARG A 2 29.44 16.62 24.87
C ARG A 2 30.67 15.91 25.49
N GLU A 3 30.72 15.77 26.81
CA GLU A 3 31.84 15.14 27.53
C GLU A 3 31.94 13.63 27.25
N ARG A 4 30.80 12.93 27.17
CA ARG A 4 30.78 11.50 26.85
C ARG A 4 31.30 11.19 25.44
N LEU A 5 31.20 12.15 24.52
CA LEU A 5 31.71 11.99 23.15
C LEU A 5 33.24 12.09 23.09
N TRP A 6 33.85 12.93 23.93
CA TRP A 6 35.30 13.05 24.04
C TRP A 6 35.93 11.82 24.68
N ASP A 7 35.30 11.25 25.71
CA ASP A 7 35.76 9.99 26.33
C ASP A 7 35.73 8.80 25.35
N ILE A 8 34.70 8.73 24.51
CA ILE A 8 34.58 7.70 23.47
C ILE A 8 35.65 7.93 22.39
N TRP A 9 35.89 9.18 22.00
CA TRP A 9 36.90 9.54 21.00
C TRP A 9 38.32 9.19 21.46
N ASP A 10 38.67 9.51 22.70
CA ASP A 10 39.98 9.19 23.27
C ASP A 10 40.16 7.66 23.40
N ARG A 11 39.10 6.94 23.79
CA ARG A 11 39.14 5.48 23.87
C ARG A 11 39.26 4.80 22.50
N VAL A 12 38.67 5.40 21.45
CA VAL A 12 38.80 4.94 20.07
C VAL A 12 40.18 5.26 19.50
N ARG A 13 40.75 6.43 19.84
CA ARG A 13 42.11 6.85 19.43
C ARG A 13 43.21 5.97 20.06
N ASP A 14 43.06 5.61 21.34
CA ASP A 14 44.00 4.75 22.05
C ASP A 14 43.86 3.26 21.67
N SER A 15 42.75 2.89 21.00
CA SER A 15 42.55 1.54 20.52
C SER A 15 43.28 1.30 19.19
N ASN A 16 43.94 0.15 19.10
CA ASN A 16 44.81 -0.29 18.01
C ASN A 16 44.23 0.01 16.61
N ARG A 17 45.10 0.31 15.61
CA ARG A 17 44.74 0.68 14.21
C ARG A 17 43.70 -0.21 13.55
N TYR A 18 43.58 -1.45 13.99
CA TYR A 18 42.60 -2.43 13.54
C TYR A 18 41.16 -2.12 13.99
N VAL A 19 40.95 -1.50 15.15
CA VAL A 19 39.62 -1.12 15.65
C VAL A 19 39.04 0.06 14.86
N LEU A 20 39.89 1.04 14.52
CA LEU A 20 39.51 2.12 13.61
C LEU A 20 39.20 1.59 12.21
N ALA A 21 40.02 0.68 11.67
CA ALA A 21 39.76 0.03 10.39
C ALA A 21 38.46 -0.80 10.41
N PHE A 22 38.19 -1.52 11.51
CA PHE A 22 36.97 -2.29 11.68
C PHE A 22 35.73 -1.40 11.84
N GLY A 23 35.83 -0.30 12.57
CA GLY A 23 34.76 0.70 12.68
C GLY A 23 34.44 1.36 11.34
N LEU A 24 35.46 1.77 10.59
CA LEU A 24 35.29 2.27 9.23
C LEU A 24 34.71 1.20 8.29
N PHE A 25 35.12 -0.05 8.42
CA PHE A 25 34.57 -1.17 7.66
C PHE A 25 33.08 -1.42 7.98
N LEU A 26 32.68 -1.35 9.24
CA LEU A 26 31.28 -1.48 9.65
C LEU A 26 30.43 -0.32 9.15
N VAL A 27 30.92 0.92 9.26
CA VAL A 27 30.24 2.08 8.72
C VAL A 27 30.13 1.97 7.19
N TRP A 28 31.20 1.58 6.51
CA TRP A 28 31.22 1.33 5.06
C TRP A 28 30.24 0.22 4.64
N MET A 29 30.19 -0.89 5.37
CA MET A 29 29.24 -1.98 5.14
C MET A 29 27.79 -1.58 5.45
N SER A 30 27.58 -0.61 6.33
CA SER A 30 26.24 -0.14 6.68
C SER A 30 25.73 0.96 5.74
N THR A 31 26.60 1.75 5.11
CA THR A 31 26.22 2.92 4.30
C THR A 31 26.47 2.77 2.81
N ILE A 32 27.55 2.10 2.39
CA ILE A 32 28.00 2.02 1.00
C ILE A 32 27.74 0.65 0.38
N ALA A 33 27.83 -0.43 1.16
CA ALA A 33 27.20 -1.67 0.73
C ALA A 33 25.70 -1.51 0.92
N GLU A 34 24.96 -1.32 -0.17
CA GLU A 34 23.51 -1.44 -0.19
C GLU A 34 23.13 -2.72 0.57
N VAL A 35 22.65 -2.58 1.81
CA VAL A 35 22.29 -3.71 2.64
C VAL A 35 21.08 -4.37 1.99
N ASP A 36 21.37 -5.42 1.21
CA ASP A 36 20.41 -6.26 0.51
C ASP A 36 19.36 -6.87 1.45
N LEU A 37 19.62 -6.88 2.77
CA LEU A 37 18.68 -7.32 3.80
C LEU A 37 17.48 -6.37 3.99
N PHE A 38 17.71 -5.05 4.00
CA PHE A 38 16.60 -4.09 4.12
C PHE A 38 15.75 -4.09 2.85
N ARG A 39 16.40 -4.16 1.69
CA ARG A 39 15.71 -4.28 0.41
C ARG A 39 14.90 -5.57 0.36
N MET A 40 15.46 -6.71 0.78
CA MET A 40 14.75 -7.99 0.86
C MET A 40 13.53 -7.98 1.79
N ILE A 41 13.62 -7.33 2.96
CA ILE A 41 12.47 -7.20 3.88
C ILE A 41 11.37 -6.35 3.24
N ASN A 42 11.73 -5.18 2.71
CA ASN A 42 10.76 -4.29 2.05
C ASN A 42 10.10 -4.97 0.85
N THR A 43 10.88 -5.69 0.02
CA THR A 43 10.35 -6.45 -1.12
C THR A 43 9.40 -7.56 -0.67
N ARG A 44 9.62 -8.22 0.46
CA ARG A 44 8.69 -9.23 0.99
C ARG A 44 7.37 -8.61 1.44
N ILE A 45 7.42 -7.48 2.13
CA ILE A 45 6.23 -6.75 2.58
C ILE A 45 5.44 -6.23 1.37
N GLU A 46 6.14 -5.65 0.39
CA GLU A 46 5.53 -5.13 -0.83
C GLU A 46 4.87 -6.23 -1.66
N ARG A 47 5.51 -7.40 -1.78
CA ARG A 47 4.91 -8.57 -2.43
C ARG A 47 3.62 -9.00 -1.74
N GLN A 48 3.63 -9.13 -0.41
CA GLN A 48 2.43 -9.51 0.34
C GLN A 48 1.31 -8.47 0.18
N HIS A 49 1.65 -7.18 0.14
CA HIS A 49 0.66 -6.13 -0.09
C HIS A 49 0.04 -6.22 -1.48
N ILE A 50 0.85 -6.42 -2.52
CA ILE A 50 0.37 -6.58 -3.89
C ILE A 50 -0.52 -7.82 -4.01
N GLU A 51 -0.12 -8.95 -3.43
CA GLU A 51 -0.88 -10.20 -3.48
C GLU A 51 -2.23 -10.07 -2.77
N SER A 52 -2.27 -9.44 -1.59
CA SER A 52 -3.53 -9.12 -0.92
C SER A 52 -4.45 -8.24 -1.75
N ARG A 53 -3.91 -7.29 -2.52
CA ARG A 53 -4.71 -6.44 -3.40
C ARG A 53 -5.23 -7.19 -4.62
N ILE A 54 -4.47 -8.16 -5.13
CA ILE A 54 -4.91 -9.04 -6.21
C ILE A 54 -6.11 -9.86 -5.72
N ASP A 55 -6.01 -10.50 -4.56
CA ASP A 55 -7.10 -11.30 -3.98
C ASP A 55 -8.36 -10.47 -3.74
N GLU A 56 -8.22 -9.28 -3.16
CA GLU A 56 -9.34 -8.35 -2.95
C GLU A 56 -10.00 -7.94 -4.27
N THR A 57 -9.20 -7.59 -5.28
CA THR A 57 -9.71 -7.20 -6.59
C THR A 57 -10.41 -8.36 -7.29
N GLN A 58 -9.88 -9.58 -7.17
CA GLN A 58 -10.52 -10.76 -7.73
C GLN A 58 -11.87 -11.03 -7.08
N GLY A 59 -11.97 -10.89 -5.75
CA GLY A 59 -13.25 -11.01 -5.04
C GLY A 59 -14.28 -9.96 -5.49
N LEU A 60 -13.84 -8.73 -5.75
CA LEU A 60 -14.70 -7.68 -6.31
C LEU A 60 -15.18 -7.99 -7.73
N ILE A 61 -14.33 -8.57 -8.58
CA ILE A 61 -14.71 -9.00 -9.92
C ILE A 61 -15.78 -10.08 -9.84
N ASP A 62 -15.58 -11.09 -9.00
CA ASP A 62 -16.52 -12.21 -8.86
C ASP A 62 -17.89 -11.71 -8.36
N ASP A 63 -17.92 -10.79 -7.39
CA ASP A 63 -19.16 -10.19 -6.88
C ASP A 63 -19.86 -9.33 -7.95
N LEU A 64 -19.10 -8.52 -8.69
CA LEU A 64 -19.64 -7.72 -9.79
C LEU A 64 -20.20 -8.58 -10.91
N ASP A 65 -19.56 -9.71 -11.24
CA ASP A 65 -20.06 -10.63 -12.26
C ASP A 65 -21.38 -11.27 -11.83
N ILE A 66 -21.53 -11.62 -10.54
CA ILE A 66 -22.81 -12.10 -9.99
C ILE A 66 -23.89 -11.02 -10.09
N GLN A 67 -23.59 -9.79 -9.68
CA GLN A 67 -24.53 -8.66 -9.79
C GLN A 67 -24.91 -8.37 -11.25
N LEU A 68 -23.94 -8.45 -12.16
CA LEU A 68 -24.16 -8.24 -13.59
C LEU A 68 -25.08 -9.31 -14.17
N GLU A 69 -24.92 -10.57 -13.76
CA GLU A 69 -25.78 -11.67 -14.19
C GLU A 69 -27.19 -11.51 -13.62
N GLU A 70 -27.34 -11.07 -12.37
CA GLU A 70 -28.65 -10.75 -11.77
C GLU A 70 -29.36 -9.63 -12.56
N ILE A 71 -28.65 -8.56 -12.90
CA ILE A 71 -29.17 -7.46 -13.73
C ILE A 71 -29.54 -7.92 -15.15
N ARG A 72 -28.82 -8.89 -15.72
CA ARG A 72 -29.09 -9.42 -17.06
C ARG A 72 -30.30 -10.33 -17.10
N THR A 73 -30.47 -11.15 -16.06
CA THR A 73 -31.49 -12.19 -16.00
C THR A 73 -32.83 -11.70 -15.47
N ASP A 74 -32.83 -10.76 -14.52
CA ASP A 74 -34.04 -10.21 -13.92
C ASP A 74 -34.35 -8.78 -14.41
N PRO A 75 -35.44 -8.59 -15.20
CA PRO A 75 -35.87 -7.27 -15.68
C PRO A 75 -36.18 -6.28 -14.57
N SER A 76 -36.64 -6.75 -13.40
CA SER A 76 -36.99 -5.89 -12.27
C SER A 76 -35.75 -5.33 -11.58
N VAL A 77 -34.70 -6.15 -11.43
CA VAL A 77 -33.40 -5.73 -10.89
C VAL A 77 -32.72 -4.73 -11.83
N LYS A 78 -32.84 -4.95 -13.14
CA LYS A 78 -32.36 -4.00 -14.16
C LYS A 78 -33.05 -2.63 -14.08
N GLU A 79 -34.37 -2.62 -13.93
CA GLU A 79 -35.12 -1.36 -13.78
C GLU A 79 -34.75 -0.63 -12.49
N ARG A 80 -34.63 -1.36 -11.37
CA ARG A 80 -34.18 -0.81 -10.09
C ARG A 80 -32.78 -0.19 -10.20
N TYR A 81 -31.82 -0.92 -10.75
CA TYR A 81 -30.45 -0.43 -10.93
C TYR A 81 -30.38 0.81 -11.85
N ALA A 82 -31.14 0.83 -12.95
CA ALA A 82 -31.21 2.00 -13.83
C ALA A 82 -31.82 3.23 -13.14
N ARG A 83 -32.84 3.03 -12.29
CA ARG A 83 -33.48 4.10 -11.51
C ARG A 83 -32.57 4.61 -10.39
N GLU A 84 -31.88 3.74 -9.66
CA GLU A 84 -31.05 4.12 -8.51
C GLU A 84 -29.69 4.68 -8.92
N SER A 85 -28.99 4.05 -9.86
CA SER A 85 -27.64 4.45 -10.26
C SER A 85 -27.62 5.58 -11.29
N TYR A 86 -28.63 5.63 -12.16
CA TYR A 86 -28.65 6.55 -13.31
C TYR A 86 -29.87 7.47 -13.35
N TYR A 87 -30.76 7.40 -12.35
CA TYR A 87 -32.00 8.19 -12.28
C TYR A 87 -32.84 8.11 -13.55
N MET A 88 -32.79 6.95 -14.23
CA MET A 88 -33.52 6.73 -15.48
C MET A 88 -35.01 6.65 -15.20
N HIS A 89 -35.81 7.29 -16.06
CA HIS A 89 -37.26 7.31 -15.97
C HIS A 89 -37.89 6.98 -17.33
N LYS A 90 -39.16 6.55 -17.32
CA LYS A 90 -39.90 6.31 -18.57
C LYS A 90 -40.27 7.66 -19.19
N ALA A 91 -40.49 7.67 -20.51
CA ALA A 91 -40.87 8.89 -21.23
C ALA A 91 -42.22 9.47 -20.76
N GLU A 92 -43.04 8.67 -20.08
CA GLU A 92 -44.35 9.05 -19.54
C GLU A 92 -44.30 9.44 -18.05
N GLU A 93 -43.10 9.50 -17.43
CA GLU A 93 -42.88 9.74 -16.00
C GLU A 93 -41.96 10.96 -15.80
N ASP A 94 -42.42 11.96 -15.05
CA ASP A 94 -41.63 13.13 -14.67
C ASP A 94 -40.96 12.89 -13.30
N VAL A 95 -39.63 12.93 -13.25
CA VAL A 95 -38.84 12.73 -12.01
C VAL A 95 -38.18 14.04 -11.58
N TYR A 96 -38.39 14.43 -10.33
CA TYR A 96 -37.80 15.64 -9.73
C TYR A 96 -36.76 15.25 -8.68
N VAL A 97 -35.52 15.72 -8.84
CA VAL A 97 -34.44 15.55 -7.86
C VAL A 97 -34.25 16.87 -7.11
N PHE A 98 -34.53 16.88 -5.81
CA PHE A 98 -34.27 18.03 -4.96
C PHE A 98 -32.83 17.97 -4.44
N VAL A 99 -32.05 19.00 -4.73
CA VAL A 99 -30.69 19.16 -4.20
C VAL A 99 -30.76 20.31 -3.19
N ASP A 100 -30.40 20.02 -1.93
CA ASP A 100 -30.24 21.08 -0.93
C ASP A 100 -29.08 22.01 -1.34
N PRO A 101 -29.22 23.34 -1.14
CA PRO A 101 -28.25 24.33 -1.58
C PRO A 101 -26.91 24.30 -0.83
#